data_AF-V4YCR5-F1
#
_entry.id   AF-V4YCR5-F1
#
_cell.length_a   1.000
_cell.length_b   1.000
_cell.length_c   1.000
_cell.angle_alpha   90.00
_cell.angle_beta   90.00
_cell.angle_gamma   90.00
#
_symmetry.space_group_name_H-M   'P 1'
#
loop_
_entity.id
_entity.type
_entity.pdbx_description
1 polymer ?
#
loop_
_entity_poly.entity_id
_entity_poly.type
_entity_poly.pdbx_seq_one_letter_code
_entity_poly.pdbx_strand_id
1 'polypeptide(L)'
;MERINEGRRNILIHGEAGIDDLPVDGLNELPGIANTEPFLPNNLEGPEIYPGDVVLGIENDEIQFAELVYDKIDQGILVVPLDTGVHELVPDSEFSSRFYSTEEIHIYDNVTDDVVDVDVQFDETEIDRPQTSRPR
;
A
#
# COMPACT_ATOMS: atom_id res chain seq x y z
N MET A 1 2.82 19.73 -5.77
CA MET A 1 1.59 19.56 -4.96
C MET A 1 0.38 19.93 -5.82
N GLU A 2 -0.47 18.95 -6.09
CA GLU A 2 -1.77 19.13 -6.74
C GLU A 2 -2.88 18.97 -5.69
N ARG A 3 -3.96 19.73 -5.81
CA ARG A 3 -5.09 19.67 -4.87
C ARG A 3 -6.36 19.37 -5.64
N ILE A 4 -7.02 18.27 -5.28
CA ILE A 4 -8.30 17.87 -5.83
C ILE A 4 -9.38 18.09 -4.76
N ASN A 5 -10.29 19.03 -5.04
CA ASN A 5 -11.46 19.29 -4.19
C ASN A 5 -12.70 18.68 -4.86
N GLU A 6 -13.02 17.42 -4.56
CA GLU A 6 -14.27 16.82 -5.01
C GLU A 6 -15.31 16.80 -3.87
N GLY A 7 -16.18 17.81 -3.85
CA GLY A 7 -17.26 17.91 -2.85
C GLY A 7 -16.73 18.28 -1.46
N ARG A 8 -16.84 17.36 -0.50
CA ARG A 8 -16.31 17.53 0.87
C ARG A 8 -14.87 17.00 1.04
N ARG A 9 -14.29 16.42 -0.01
CA ARG A 9 -13.00 15.74 0.03
C ARG A 9 -11.88 16.73 -0.21
N ASN A 10 -10.87 16.72 0.65
CA ASN A 10 -9.66 17.50 0.50
C ASN A 10 -8.49 16.53 0.27
N ILE A 11 -8.18 16.25 -1.00
CA ILE A 11 -7.09 15.35 -1.38
C ILE A 11 -5.91 16.19 -1.86
N LEU A 12 -4.75 16.01 -1.25
CA LEU A 12 -3.49 16.66 -1.59
C LEU A 12 -2.52 15.61 -2.14
N ILE A 13 -2.00 15.85 -3.34
CA ILE A 13 -1.07 14.95 -4.01
C ILE A 13 0.32 15.60 -4.01
N HIS A 14 1.29 14.91 -3.43
CA HIS A 14 2.69 15.25 -3.36
C HIS A 14 3.43 14.44 -4.42
N GLY A 15 3.57 15.02 -5.63
CA GLY A 15 4.35 14.41 -6.71
C GLY A 15 5.85 14.42 -6.44
N GLU A 16 6.56 13.42 -6.96
CA GLU A 16 8.00 13.21 -6.80
C GLU A 16 8.45 13.13 -5.32
N ALA A 17 7.61 12.60 -4.44
CA ALA A 17 7.91 12.47 -3.03
C ALA A 17 8.85 11.29 -2.76
N GLY A 18 9.85 11.50 -1.89
CA GLY A 18 10.68 10.42 -1.36
C GLY A 18 10.29 10.03 0.06
N ILE A 19 10.96 9.00 0.60
CA ILE A 19 10.79 8.56 2.00
C ILE A 19 11.04 9.73 2.97
N ASP A 20 12.01 10.59 2.66
CA ASP A 20 12.38 11.75 3.47
C ASP A 20 11.29 12.85 3.53
N ASP A 21 10.33 12.83 2.62
CA ASP A 21 9.21 13.79 2.58
C ASP A 21 8.01 13.32 3.41
N LEU A 22 8.00 12.06 3.83
CA LEU A 22 6.94 11.50 4.65
C LEU A 22 6.99 12.09 6.07
N PRO A 23 5.84 12.43 6.68
CA PRO A 23 5.78 13.00 8.02
C PRO A 23 5.90 11.90 9.09
N VAL A 24 6.91 11.05 8.98
CA VAL A 24 7.17 9.89 9.83
C VAL A 24 8.63 9.86 10.24
N ASP A 25 8.89 9.78 11.55
CA ASP A 25 10.25 9.67 12.07
C ASP A 25 10.63 8.19 12.30
N GLY A 26 11.86 7.82 11.95
CA GLY A 26 12.41 6.49 12.25
C GLY A 26 11.87 5.37 11.38
N LEU A 27 11.32 5.69 10.21
CA LEU A 27 10.93 4.70 9.22
C LEU A 27 12.15 3.88 8.78
N ASN A 28 12.02 2.56 8.73
CA ASN A 28 13.01 1.70 8.09
C ASN A 28 12.89 1.81 6.56
N GLU A 29 13.69 1.03 5.83
CA GLU A 29 13.49 0.83 4.40
C GLU A 29 12.05 0.35 4.12
N LEU A 30 11.39 0.98 3.15
CA LEU A 30 10.10 0.53 2.66
C LEU A 30 10.27 -0.81 1.94
N PRO A 31 9.30 -1.73 2.04
CA PRO A 31 9.30 -2.89 1.16
C PRO A 31 9.16 -2.42 -0.30
N GLY A 32 9.63 -3.25 -1.23
CA GLY A 32 9.28 -3.10 -2.64
C GLY A 32 7.78 -3.30 -2.87
N ILE A 33 7.35 -3.17 -4.12
CA ILE A 33 5.94 -3.28 -4.55
C ILE A 33 5.73 -4.50 -5.45
N ALA A 34 4.48 -4.96 -5.59
CA ALA A 34 4.19 -6.14 -6.41
C ALA A 34 4.01 -5.83 -7.91
N ASN A 35 3.54 -4.63 -8.24
CA ASN A 35 3.23 -4.19 -9.60
C ASN A 35 3.30 -2.66 -9.67
N THR A 36 2.94 -2.08 -10.82
CA THR A 36 2.95 -0.62 -11.07
C THR A 36 1.68 -0.15 -11.78
N GLU A 37 0.68 -1.02 -11.92
CA GLU A 37 -0.56 -0.67 -12.62
C GLU A 37 -1.46 0.19 -11.71
N PRO A 38 -1.93 1.36 -12.17
CA PRO A 38 -2.83 2.19 -11.38
C PRO A 38 -4.20 1.56 -11.22
N PHE A 39 -4.92 2.00 -10.19
CA PHE A 39 -6.32 1.74 -10.02
C PHE A 39 -7.06 2.98 -9.52
N LEU A 40 -8.34 3.06 -9.85
CA LEU A 40 -9.24 4.07 -9.29
C LEU A 40 -10.01 3.43 -8.14
N PRO A 41 -9.91 3.94 -6.89
CA PRO A 41 -10.66 3.33 -5.82
C PRO A 41 -12.17 3.52 -6.05
N ASN A 42 -12.96 2.55 -5.62
CA ASN A 42 -14.39 2.49 -5.91
C ASN A 42 -15.12 3.79 -5.52
N ASN A 43 -15.99 4.27 -6.43
CA ASN A 43 -16.80 5.48 -6.29
C ASN A 43 -16.04 6.82 -6.29
N LEU A 44 -14.72 6.82 -6.49
CA LEU A 44 -13.96 8.04 -6.78
C LEU A 44 -13.97 8.32 -8.29
N GLU A 45 -13.94 9.60 -8.67
CA GLU A 45 -13.69 10.02 -10.06
C GLU A 45 -12.20 10.29 -10.29
N GLY A 46 -11.45 10.51 -9.21
CA GLY A 46 -10.00 10.62 -9.14
C GLY A 46 -9.55 10.90 -7.70
N PRO A 47 -8.24 10.92 -7.43
CA PRO A 47 -7.15 10.54 -8.35
C PRO A 47 -7.02 9.02 -8.51
N GLU A 48 -6.31 8.60 -9.56
CA GLU A 48 -5.77 7.23 -9.64
C GLU A 48 -4.72 7.03 -8.55
N ILE A 49 -4.65 5.82 -8.02
CA ILE A 49 -3.67 5.40 -7.02
C ILE A 49 -2.76 4.36 -7.65
N TYR A 50 -1.46 4.50 -7.40
CA TYR A 50 -0.43 3.58 -7.87
C TYR A 50 0.10 2.75 -6.70
N PRO A 51 0.40 1.46 -6.92
CA PRO A 51 1.32 0.74 -6.07
C PRO A 51 2.66 1.52 -6.01
N GLY A 52 3.17 1.74 -4.79
CA GLY A 52 4.28 2.65 -4.54
C GLY A 52 3.87 3.98 -3.90
N ASP A 53 2.58 4.31 -3.97
CA ASP A 53 2.04 5.50 -3.31
C ASP A 53 1.93 5.28 -1.80
N VAL A 54 2.17 6.34 -1.05
CA VAL A 54 1.91 6.38 0.39
C VAL A 54 0.70 7.26 0.65
N VAL A 55 -0.34 6.69 1.28
CA VAL A 55 -1.59 7.38 1.59
C VAL A 55 -1.67 7.66 3.08
N LEU A 56 -1.88 8.93 3.42
CA LEU A 56 -2.09 9.39 4.79
C LEU A 56 -3.49 10.00 4.95
N GLY A 57 -4.14 9.66 6.05
CA GLY A 57 -5.37 10.30 6.48
C GLY A 57 -5.15 11.18 7.71
N ILE A 58 -5.62 12.42 7.64
CA ILE A 58 -5.56 13.39 8.73
C ILE A 58 -6.99 13.72 9.19
N GLU A 59 -7.22 13.61 10.49
CA GLU A 59 -8.47 14.00 11.15
C GLU A 59 -8.14 14.73 12.45
N ASN A 60 -8.74 15.91 12.68
CA ASN A 60 -8.47 16.77 13.84
C ASN A 60 -6.96 17.09 14.03
N ASP A 61 -6.25 17.38 12.93
CA ASP A 61 -4.80 17.64 12.89
C ASP A 61 -3.92 16.46 13.37
N GLU A 62 -4.47 15.23 13.43
CA GLU A 62 -3.75 14.00 13.79
C GLU A 62 -3.76 13.00 12.63
N ILE A 63 -2.61 12.34 12.39
CA ILE A 63 -2.49 11.25 11.40
C ILE A 63 -3.22 10.02 11.94
N GLN A 64 -4.31 9.62 11.27
CA GLN A 64 -5.11 8.45 11.63
C GLN A 64 -4.53 7.16 11.03
N PHE A 65 -4.00 7.25 9.82
CA PHE A 65 -3.31 6.16 9.14
C PHE A 65 -2.26 6.72 8.19
N ALA A 66 -1.19 5.94 7.99
CA ALA A 66 -0.14 6.19 7.02
C ALA A 66 0.30 4.84 6.47
N GLU A 67 0.04 4.59 5.19
CA GLU A 67 0.19 3.26 4.60
C GLU A 67 0.78 3.34 3.20
N LEU A 68 1.73 2.45 2.88
CA LEU A 68 2.21 2.21 1.52
C LEU A 68 1.22 1.31 0.78
N VAL A 69 0.83 1.68 -0.43
CA VAL A 69 0.05 0.84 -1.34
C VAL A 69 1.00 -0.16 -2.00
N TYR A 70 0.84 -1.43 -1.68
CA TYR A 70 1.73 -2.49 -2.16
C TYR A 70 1.23 -3.13 -3.46
N ASP A 71 -0.09 -3.35 -3.57
CA ASP A 71 -0.73 -3.98 -4.73
C ASP A 71 -2.25 -3.75 -4.72
N LYS A 72 -2.90 -3.88 -5.89
CA LYS A 72 -4.35 -4.03 -6.04
C LYS A 72 -4.69 -5.44 -6.52
N ILE A 73 -5.49 -6.15 -5.74
CA ILE A 73 -6.00 -7.49 -6.10
C ILE A 73 -7.54 -7.49 -6.21
N ASP A 74 -8.13 -8.55 -6.74
CA ASP A 74 -9.59 -8.64 -6.93
C ASP A 74 -10.42 -8.43 -5.65
N GLN A 75 -9.86 -8.76 -4.48
CA GLN A 75 -10.54 -8.74 -3.18
C GLN A 75 -10.37 -7.43 -2.41
N GLY A 76 -9.44 -6.57 -2.82
CA GLY A 76 -9.09 -5.37 -2.05
C GLY A 76 -7.77 -4.75 -2.48
N ILE A 77 -7.24 -3.89 -1.62
CA ILE A 77 -5.95 -3.24 -1.76
C ILE A 77 -5.03 -3.87 -0.70
N LEU A 78 -3.85 -4.33 -1.13
CA LEU A 78 -2.80 -4.71 -0.20
C LEU A 78 -2.02 -3.46 0.18
N VAL A 79 -1.95 -3.18 1.47
CA VAL A 79 -1.25 -2.04 2.03
C VAL A 79 -0.24 -2.48 3.07
N VAL A 80 0.73 -1.63 3.35
CA VAL A 80 1.71 -1.82 4.42
C VAL A 80 1.65 -0.59 5.32
N PRO A 81 1.02 -0.68 6.51
CA PRO A 81 1.04 0.42 7.47
C PRO A 81 2.47 0.76 7.89
N LEU A 82 2.79 2.04 7.87
CA LEU A 82 4.15 2.54 8.10
C LEU A 82 4.61 2.35 9.56
N ASP A 83 3.68 2.19 10.49
CA ASP A 83 3.94 1.97 11.91
C ASP A 83 4.24 0.49 12.25
N THR A 84 3.69 -0.46 11.48
CA THR A 84 3.88 -1.90 11.72
C THR A 84 4.79 -2.58 10.70
N GLY A 85 4.80 -2.12 9.44
CA GLY A 85 5.52 -2.74 8.33
C GLY A 85 4.95 -4.10 7.89
N VAL A 86 3.73 -4.46 8.31
CA VAL A 86 3.11 -5.75 7.99
C VAL A 86 2.08 -5.59 6.86
N HIS A 87 2.04 -6.53 5.93
CA HIS A 87 1.06 -6.48 4.84
C HIS A 87 -0.35 -6.74 5.37
N GLU A 88 -1.28 -5.86 5.00
CA GLU A 88 -2.69 -5.95 5.33
C GLU A 88 -3.55 -5.88 4.07
N LEU A 89 -4.62 -6.69 4.03
CA LEU A 89 -5.61 -6.63 2.96
C LEU A 89 -6.78 -5.75 3.42
N VAL A 90 -6.92 -4.59 2.79
CA VAL A 90 -8.04 -3.68 3.01
C VAL A 90 -9.08 -3.90 1.91
N PRO A 91 -10.33 -4.28 2.25
CA PRO A 91 -11.39 -4.42 1.26
C PRO A 91 -11.63 -3.11 0.49
N ASP A 92 -11.95 -3.20 -0.80
CA ASP A 92 -12.17 -2.02 -1.65
C ASP A 92 -13.15 -1.00 -1.05
N SER A 93 -14.27 -1.47 -0.50
CA SER A 93 -15.27 -0.59 0.10
C SER A 93 -14.73 0.15 1.32
N GLU A 94 -13.87 -0.51 2.10
CA GLU A 94 -13.26 0.09 3.28
C GLU A 94 -12.20 1.12 2.86
N PHE A 95 -11.30 0.75 1.95
CA PHE A 95 -10.27 1.65 1.44
C PHE A 95 -10.89 2.92 0.84
N SER A 96 -11.88 2.77 -0.04
CA SER A 96 -12.62 3.90 -0.60
C SER A 96 -13.33 4.74 0.46
N SER A 97 -13.90 4.12 1.50
CA SER A 97 -14.63 4.85 2.54
C SER A 97 -13.75 5.84 3.30
N ARG A 98 -12.44 5.55 3.42
CA ARG A 98 -11.46 6.43 4.08
C ARG A 98 -11.40 7.81 3.41
N PHE A 99 -11.54 7.87 2.09
CA PHE A 99 -11.56 9.13 1.34
C PHE A 99 -12.80 10.00 1.60
N TYR A 100 -13.86 9.45 2.21
CA TYR A 100 -15.08 10.18 2.55
C TYR A 100 -15.23 10.46 4.04
N SER A 101 -14.63 9.63 4.90
CA SER A 101 -14.69 9.79 6.35
C SER A 101 -13.62 10.73 6.89
N THR A 102 -12.48 10.84 6.21
CA THR A 102 -11.33 11.63 6.65
C THR A 102 -11.43 13.07 6.18
N GLU A 103 -10.99 14.02 7.00
CA GLU A 103 -11.05 15.46 6.69
C GLU A 103 -10.08 15.84 5.56
N GLU A 104 -8.87 15.28 5.61
CA GLU A 104 -7.81 15.54 4.65
C GLU A 104 -7.04 14.25 4.32
N ILE A 105 -6.83 14.00 3.03
CA ILE A 105 -6.05 12.85 2.53
C ILE A 105 -4.82 13.37 1.82
N HIS A 106 -3.66 12.85 2.18
CA HIS A 106 -2.40 13.12 1.49
C HIS A 106 -1.98 11.87 0.74
N ILE A 107 -1.63 12.02 -0.53
CA ILE A 107 -1.07 10.97 -1.36
C ILE A 107 0.34 11.42 -1.73
N TYR A 108 1.34 10.68 -1.30
CA TYR A 108 2.72 10.85 -1.71
C TYR A 108 2.94 9.87 -2.85
N ASP A 109 3.10 10.42 -4.05
CA ASP A 109 3.10 9.67 -5.30
C ASP A 109 4.47 9.03 -5.55
N ASN A 110 4.46 7.73 -5.85
CA ASN A 110 5.64 6.95 -6.24
C ASN A 110 6.82 7.07 -5.27
N VAL A 111 6.57 6.87 -3.96
CA VAL A 111 7.60 6.91 -2.92
C VAL A 111 8.61 5.77 -3.08
N THR A 112 8.16 4.64 -3.60
CA THR A 112 9.00 3.49 -3.99
C THR A 112 8.48 2.91 -5.30
N ASP A 113 9.39 2.55 -6.21
CA ASP A 113 9.12 1.91 -7.50
C ASP A 113 9.83 0.55 -7.64
N ASP A 114 10.44 0.07 -6.55
CA ASP A 114 11.19 -1.18 -6.52
C ASP A 114 10.26 -2.38 -6.58
N VAL A 115 10.06 -2.96 -7.76
CA VAL A 115 9.24 -4.17 -7.92
C VAL A 115 9.97 -5.40 -7.37
N VAL A 116 9.32 -6.15 -6.48
CA VAL A 116 9.86 -7.38 -5.91
C VAL A 116 9.80 -8.50 -6.96
N ASP A 117 10.94 -8.83 -7.57
CA ASP A 117 11.09 -10.00 -8.44
C ASP A 117 11.75 -11.15 -7.66
N VAL A 118 11.10 -12.32 -7.65
CA VAL A 118 11.53 -13.50 -6.90
C VAL A 118 11.95 -14.60 -7.88
N ASP A 119 13.20 -14.56 -8.34
CA ASP A 119 13.80 -15.62 -9.17
C ASP A 119 14.34 -16.77 -8.30
N VAL A 120 13.43 -17.56 -7.73
CA VAL A 120 13.77 -18.74 -6.92
C VAL A 120 13.65 -20.02 -7.75
N GLN A 121 14.74 -20.77 -7.81
CA GLN A 121 14.75 -22.13 -8.34
C GLN A 121 14.61 -23.14 -7.19
N PHE A 122 13.63 -24.03 -7.30
CA PHE A 122 13.43 -25.10 -6.33
C PHE A 122 14.33 -26.30 -6.65
N ASP A 123 15.16 -26.72 -5.68
CA ASP A 123 15.95 -27.94 -5.80
C ASP A 123 15.20 -29.12 -5.15
N GLU A 124 14.58 -29.95 -6.00
CA GLU A 124 13.88 -31.16 -5.54
C GLU A 124 14.79 -32.21 -4.92
N THR A 125 16.11 -32.14 -5.17
CA THR A 125 17.08 -33.12 -4.65
C THR A 125 17.38 -32.92 -3.16
N GLU A 126 17.09 -31.73 -2.63
CA GLU A 126 17.21 -31.42 -1.19
C GLU A 126 15.98 -31.87 -0.37
N ILE A 127 14.93 -32.39 -1.03
CA ILE A 127 13.74 -32.89 -0.35
C ILE A 127 14.06 -34.24 0.31
N ASP A 128 14.35 -34.22 1.61
CA ASP A 128 14.44 -35.44 2.42
C ASP A 128 13.04 -36.06 2.60
N ARG A 129 12.78 -37.18 1.90
CA ARG A 129 11.50 -37.89 1.95
C ARG A 129 11.60 -38.98 3.02
N PRO A 130 10.87 -38.87 4.15
CA PRO A 130 10.92 -39.88 5.19
C PRO A 130 10.40 -41.21 4.64
N GLN A 131 11.18 -42.29 4.86
CA GLN A 131 10.74 -43.63 4.54
C GLN A 131 9.57 -44.01 5.47
N THR A 132 8.36 -44.00 4.93
CA THR A 132 7.14 -44.35 5.67
C THR A 132 7.09 -45.86 5.90
N SER A 133 7.72 -46.35 6.97
CA SER A 133 7.38 -47.66 7.52
C SER A 133 6.22 -47.48 8.50
N ARG A 134 4.99 -47.44 7.97
CA ARG A 134 3.81 -47.62 8.84
C ARG A 134 3.76 -49.08 9.27
N PRO A 135 3.82 -49.40 10.58
CA PRO A 135 3.47 -50.73 11.05
C PRO A 135 1.99 -50.96 10.72
N ARG A 136 1.68 -52.09 10.06
CA ARG A 136 0.30 -52.56 9.85
C ARG A 136 -0.26 -53.15 11.13
#